data_AF-W2XD83-F1
#
_entry.id   AF-W2XD83-F1
#
_cell.length_a   1.000
_cell.length_b   1.000
_cell.length_c   1.000
_cell.angle_alpha   90.00
_cell.angle_beta   90.00
_cell.angle_gamma   90.00
#
_symmetry.space_group_name_H-M   'P 1'
#
loop_
_entity.id
_entity.type
_entity.pdbx_description
1 polymer ?
#
loop_
_entity_poly.entity_id
_entity_poly.type
_entity_poly.pdbx_seq_one_letter_code
_entity_poly.pdbx_strand_id
1 'polypeptide(L)'
;MECGAQINACVQVHGKSIPMFVLRITSARLAHSHPLNKHIFNQYPHNRNALEPDVVNPVNELRNAGAKKTSILKYIIDNSNCNPTNQDVHNLVRKLKKQDET
;
A
#
# COMPACT_ATOMS: atom_id res chain seq x y z
N MET A 1 -13.60 -1.45 5.89
CA MET A 1 -14.59 -1.73 4.84
C MET A 1 -14.46 -3.19 4.51
N GLU A 2 -15.50 -3.97 4.78
CA GLU A 2 -15.49 -5.40 4.47
C GLU A 2 -16.05 -5.60 3.05
N CYS A 3 -15.23 -6.16 2.18
CA CYS A 3 -15.60 -6.50 0.81
C CYS A 3 -16.08 -7.95 0.77
N GLY A 4 -17.29 -8.18 0.25
CA GLY A 4 -17.81 -9.53 0.03
C GLY A 4 -17.25 -10.23 -1.21
N ALA A 5 -16.42 -9.56 -2.02
CA ALA A 5 -15.81 -10.18 -3.18
C ALA A 5 -14.65 -11.10 -2.77
N GLN A 6 -14.60 -12.29 -3.35
CA GLN A 6 -13.65 -13.33 -2.99
C GLN A 6 -13.33 -14.19 -4.22
N ILE A 7 -12.07 -14.53 -4.40
CA ILE A 7 -11.62 -15.52 -5.39
C ILE A 7 -10.88 -16.61 -4.62
N ASN A 8 -11.35 -17.84 -4.76
CA ASN A 8 -10.70 -19.03 -4.22
C ASN A 8 -9.96 -19.73 -5.36
N ALA A 9 -8.70 -20.05 -5.13
CA ALA A 9 -7.87 -20.75 -6.08
C ALA A 9 -7.05 -21.83 -5.39
N CYS A 10 -6.74 -22.90 -6.11
CA CYS A 10 -5.82 -23.93 -5.67
C CYS A 10 -4.81 -24.25 -6.76
N VAL A 11 -3.63 -24.72 -6.35
CA VAL A 11 -2.63 -25.24 -7.29
C VAL A 11 -2.98 -26.68 -7.61
N GLN A 12 -2.91 -27.04 -8.89
CA GLN A 12 -3.08 -28.41 -9.38
C GLN A 12 -1.89 -28.81 -10.24
N VAL A 13 -1.59 -30.11 -10.29
CA VAL A 13 -0.57 -30.66 -11.17
C VAL A 13 -1.25 -31.33 -12.36
N HIS A 14 -0.93 -30.87 -13.56
CA HIS A 14 -1.33 -31.44 -14.82
C HIS A 14 -0.13 -32.12 -15.51
N GLY A 15 -0.39 -33.04 -16.44
CA GLY A 15 0.67 -33.75 -17.18
C GLY A 15 1.17 -35.01 -16.46
N LYS A 16 1.24 -36.13 -17.19
CA LYS A 16 1.63 -37.44 -16.64
C LYS A 16 3.14 -37.68 -16.59
N SER A 17 3.91 -37.05 -17.50
CA SER A 17 5.36 -37.28 -17.63
C SER A 17 6.22 -36.10 -17.19
N ILE A 18 5.74 -34.87 -17.39
CA ILE A 18 6.35 -33.65 -16.86
C ILE A 18 5.26 -32.92 -16.07
N PRO A 19 5.44 -32.71 -14.75
CA PRO A 19 4.44 -32.04 -13.94
C PRO A 19 4.36 -30.57 -14.31
N MET A 20 3.17 -30.12 -14.69
CA MET A 20 2.82 -28.74 -14.95
C MET A 20 1.95 -28.23 -13.80
N PHE A 21 2.46 -27.27 -13.04
CA PHE A 21 1.69 -26.62 -11.98
C PHE A 21 0.78 -25.55 -12.59
N VAL A 22 -0.52 -25.69 -12.35
CA VAL A 22 -1.54 -24.74 -12.83
C VAL A 22 -2.30 -24.15 -11.65
N LEU A 23 -2.63 -22.87 -11.74
CA LEU A 23 -3.54 -22.22 -10.78
C LEU A 23 -4.97 -22.42 -11.27
N ARG A 24 -5.78 -23.15 -10.50
CA ARG A 24 -7.21 -23.36 -10.80
C ARG A 24 -8.07 -22.50 -9.89
N ILE A 25 -8.88 -21.63 -10.48
CA ILE A 25 -9.94 -20.92 -9.76
C ILE A 25 -11.05 -21.93 -9.42
N THR A 26 -11.37 -22.07 -8.14
CA THR A 26 -12.38 -23.02 -7.64
C THR A 26 -13.72 -22.36 -7.37
N SER A 27 -13.71 -21.09 -6.99
CA SER A 27 -14.91 -20.26 -6.81
C SER A 27 -14.54 -18.78 -6.95
N ALA A 28 -15.45 -18.00 -7.51
CA ALA A 28 -15.30 -16.55 -7.61
C ALA A 28 -16.63 -15.86 -7.31
N ARG A 29 -16.65 -15.09 -6.22
CA ARG A 29 -17.71 -14.13 -5.91
C ARG A 29 -17.17 -12.75 -6.27
N LEU A 30 -17.65 -12.19 -7.38
CA LEU A 30 -17.19 -10.89 -7.88
C LEU A 30 -18.11 -9.73 -7.47
N ALA A 31 -19.24 -10.02 -6.83
CA ALA A 31 -20.16 -9.01 -6.35
C ALA A 31 -19.57 -8.27 -5.14
N HIS A 32 -19.43 -6.95 -5.26
CA HIS A 32 -18.95 -6.09 -4.17
C HIS A 32 -20.11 -5.63 -3.29
N SER A 33 -19.84 -5.53 -1.98
CA SER A 33 -20.74 -4.97 -0.97
C SER A 33 -20.59 -3.45 -0.80
N HIS A 34 -19.76 -2.81 -1.62
CA HIS A 34 -19.43 -1.40 -1.54
C HIS A 34 -19.12 -0.81 -2.93
N PRO A 35 -19.17 0.52 -3.10
CA PRO A 35 -18.79 1.16 -4.35
C PRO A 35 -17.32 0.89 -4.70
N LEU A 36 -17.07 0.67 -5.99
CA LEU A 36 -15.75 0.64 -6.58
C LEU A 36 -15.49 1.97 -7.28
N ASN A 37 -14.75 2.85 -6.63
CA ASN A 37 -14.35 4.11 -7.24
C ASN A 37 -12.90 4.46 -6.88
N LYS A 38 -12.26 5.24 -7.75
CA LYS A 38 -10.85 5.64 -7.62
C LYS A 38 -10.60 6.39 -6.30
N HIS A 39 -11.58 7.16 -5.84
CA HIS A 39 -11.47 7.92 -4.61
C HIS A 39 -11.34 7.00 -3.37
N ILE A 40 -12.21 6.00 -3.23
CA ILE A 40 -12.15 4.98 -2.16
C ILE A 40 -10.87 4.16 -2.28
N PHE A 41 -10.49 3.76 -3.49
CA PHE A 41 -9.25 3.04 -3.74
C PHE A 41 -8.04 3.81 -3.20
N ASN A 42 -7.93 5.10 -3.55
CA ASN A 42 -6.83 5.96 -3.09
C ASN A 42 -6.82 6.21 -1.57
N GLN A 43 -7.94 5.96 -0.88
CA GLN A 43 -8.02 6.11 0.58
C GLN A 43 -7.57 4.87 1.36
N TYR A 44 -7.31 3.74 0.71
CA TYR A 44 -6.82 2.57 1.44
C TYR A 44 -5.45 2.86 2.07
N PRO A 45 -5.20 2.41 3.33
CA PRO A 45 -3.94 2.69 4.01
C PRO A 45 -2.69 2.26 3.22
N HIS A 46 -2.76 1.14 2.48
CA HIS A 46 -1.66 0.70 1.64
C HIS A 46 -1.38 1.68 0.47
N ASN A 47 -2.42 2.21 -0.16
CA ASN A 47 -2.28 3.17 -1.26
C ASN A 47 -1.86 4.55 -0.78
N ARG A 48 -2.41 5.03 0.34
CA ARG A 48 -2.03 6.33 0.94
C ARG A 48 -0.58 6.38 1.40
N ASN A 49 0.01 5.23 1.71
CA ASN A 49 1.37 5.10 2.22
C ASN A 49 2.36 4.46 1.24
N ALA A 50 1.95 4.18 0.00
CA ALA A 50 2.79 3.61 -1.04
C ALA A 50 3.75 4.68 -1.62
N LEU A 51 4.63 5.20 -0.76
CA LEU A 51 5.62 6.19 -1.14
C LEU A 51 6.81 5.51 -1.80
N GLU A 52 7.14 5.99 -2.99
CA GLU A 52 8.34 5.58 -3.71
C GLU A 52 9.61 6.02 -2.97
N PRO A 53 10.73 5.28 -3.11
CA PRO A 53 12.00 5.63 -2.46
C PRO A 53 12.44 7.08 -2.72
N ASP A 54 12.18 7.59 -3.93
CA ASP A 54 12.52 8.95 -4.35
C ASP A 54 11.78 10.04 -3.56
N VAL A 55 10.65 9.71 -2.92
CA VAL A 55 9.91 10.60 -2.02
C VAL A 55 10.33 10.34 -0.56
N VAL A 56 10.61 9.08 -0.19
CA VAL A 56 10.97 8.69 1.17
C VAL A 56 12.32 9.29 1.59
N ASN A 57 13.32 9.31 0.70
CA ASN A 57 14.65 9.84 1.00
C ASN A 57 14.60 11.35 1.37
N PRO A 58 13.98 12.23 0.56
CA PRO A 58 13.79 13.63 0.94
C PRO A 58 12.95 13.82 2.21
N VAL A 59 11.94 12.99 2.45
CA VAL A 59 11.18 13.03 3.70
C VAL A 59 12.08 12.74 4.90
N ASN A 60 13.04 11.82 4.76
CA ASN A 60 14.02 11.51 5.78
C ASN A 60 14.96 12.68 6.06
N GLU A 61 15.42 13.36 5.01
CA GLU A 61 16.24 14.57 5.11
C GLU A 61 15.49 15.72 5.78
N LEU A 62 14.25 15.99 5.36
CA LEU A 62 13.37 17.00 5.96
C LEU A 62 13.15 16.72 7.45
N ARG A 63 12.91 15.46 7.81
CA ARG A 63 12.80 15.02 9.20
C ARG A 63 14.09 15.31 9.98
N ASN A 64 15.26 14.98 9.42
CA ASN A 64 16.57 15.21 10.05
C ASN A 64 16.85 16.70 10.25
N ALA A 65 16.42 17.54 9.31
CA ALA A 65 16.48 19.00 9.42
C ALA A 65 15.48 19.59 10.43
N GLY A 66 14.68 18.76 11.12
CA GLY A 66 13.70 19.21 12.10
C GLY A 66 12.43 19.81 11.49
N ALA A 67 12.12 19.51 10.22
CA ALA A 67 10.91 19.99 9.58
C ALA A 67 9.65 19.55 10.33
N LYS A 68 8.66 20.44 10.39
CA LYS A 68 7.36 20.14 10.99
C LYS A 68 6.65 19.08 10.16
N LYS A 69 5.90 18.19 10.83
CA LYS A 69 5.11 17.13 10.19
C LYS A 69 4.12 17.66 9.15
N THR A 70 3.57 18.86 9.36
CA THR A 70 2.69 19.52 8.38
C THR A 70 3.42 19.90 7.09
N SER A 71 4.68 20.32 7.19
CA SER A 71 5.52 20.59 6.02
C SER A 71 5.90 19.30 5.28
N ILE A 72 6.19 18.22 6.02
CA ILE A 72 6.45 16.89 5.45
C ILE A 72 5.20 16.36 4.74
N LEU A 73 4.01 16.51 5.34
CA LEU A 73 2.75 16.15 4.72
C LEU A 73 2.56 16.87 3.39
N LYS A 74 2.74 18.20 3.39
CA LYS A 74 2.63 19.01 2.19
C LYS A 74 3.62 18.56 1.11
N TYR A 75 4.87 18.33 1.49
CA TYR A 75 5.89 17.81 0.56
C TYR A 75 5.44 16.51 -0.11
N ILE A 76 4.90 15.55 0.66
CA ILE A 76 4.45 14.28 0.11
C ILE A 76 3.29 14.48 -0.87
N ILE A 77 2.31 15.33 -0.55
CA ILE A 77 1.19 15.62 -1.44
C ILE A 77 1.67 16.29 -2.73
N ASP A 78 2.65 17.20 -2.63
CA ASP A 78 3.15 17.97 -3.78
C ASP A 78 4.08 17.13 -4.69
N ASN A 79 4.70 16.07 -4.18
CA ASN A 79 5.73 15.29 -4.88
C ASN A 79 5.37 13.81 -5.09
N SER A 80 4.13 13.40 -4.79
CA SER A 80 3.68 12.03 -5.01
C SER A 80 2.21 11.97 -5.43
N ASN A 81 1.79 10.81 -5.93
CA ASN A 81 0.38 10.54 -6.21
C ASN A 81 -0.41 10.08 -4.96
N CYS A 82 0.24 10.09 -3.78
CA CYS A 82 -0.37 9.67 -2.53
C CYS A 82 -1.09 10.84 -1.84
N ASN A 83 -2.14 10.50 -1.08
CA ASN A 83 -2.86 11.46 -0.24
C ASN A 83 -2.85 10.99 1.23
N PRO A 84 -1.68 11.02 1.90
CA PRO A 84 -1.54 10.58 3.28
C PRO A 84 -2.26 11.52 4.25
N THR A 85 -2.55 11.01 5.44
CA THR A 85 -3.08 11.79 6.56
C THR A 85 -1.96 12.23 7.50
N ASN A 86 -2.28 13.12 8.44
CA ASN A 86 -1.35 13.47 9.52
C ASN A 86 -0.88 12.24 10.33
N GLN A 87 -1.76 11.24 10.51
CA GLN A 87 -1.41 10.00 11.21
C GLN A 87 -0.41 9.16 10.40
N ASP A 88 -0.57 9.11 9.09
CA ASP A 88 0.35 8.42 8.18
C ASP A 88 1.75 9.04 8.26
N VAL A 89 1.85 10.36 8.20
CA VAL A 89 3.13 11.07 8.37
C VAL A 89 3.73 10.85 9.76
N HIS A 90 2.90 10.84 10.80
CA HIS A 90 3.36 10.50 12.15
C HIS A 90 3.98 9.09 12.20
N ASN A 91 3.30 8.11 11.62
CA ASN A 91 3.74 6.72 11.58
C ASN A 91 5.01 6.56 10.74
N LEU A 92 5.11 7.23 9.59
CA LEU A 92 6.29 7.23 8.73
C LEU A 92 7.51 7.79 9.46
N VAL A 93 7.39 8.98 10.05
CA VAL A 93 8.49 9.59 10.83
C VAL A 93 8.92 8.69 11.98
N ARG A 94 7.97 8.08 12.68
CA ARG A 94 8.27 7.12 13.77
C ARG A 94 9.00 5.89 13.26
N LYS A 95 8.59 5.34 12.11
CA LYS A 95 9.23 4.19 11.47
C LYS A 95 10.68 4.52 11.07
N LEU A 96 10.89 5.66 10.41
CA LEU A 96 12.22 6.09 10.00
C LEU A 96 13.15 6.27 11.20
N LYS A 97 12.67 6.85 12.31
CA LYS A 97 13.49 7.01 13.53
C LYS A 97 13.95 5.67 14.10
N LYS A 98 13.07 4.68 14.14
CA LYS A 98 13.42 3.32 14.59
C LYS A 98 14.48 2.68 13.72
N GLN A 99 14.48 2.98 12.42
CA GLN A 99 15.49 2.45 11.49
C GLN A 99 16.87 3.06 11.71
N ASP A 100 16.97 4.29 12.23
CA ASP A 100 18.26 4.89 12.58
C ASP A 100 18.86 4.32 13.88
N GLU A 101 18.02 3.76 14.74
CA GLU A 101 18.40 3.15 16.04
C GLU A 101 18.82 1.68 15.92
N THR A 102 18.71 1.09 14.72
CA THR A 102 19.02 -0.33 14.43
C THR A 102 20.24 -0.44 13.54
#